data_AF-R9JEY6-F1
#
_entry.id   AF-R9JEY6-F1
#
_cell.length_a   1.000
_cell.length_b   1.000
_cell.length_c   1.000
_cell.angle_alpha   90.00
_cell.angle_beta   90.00
_cell.angle_gamma   90.00
#
_symmetry.space_group_name_H-M   'P 1'
#
loop_
_entity.id
_entity.type
_entity.pdbx_description
1 polymer ?
#
loop_
_entity_poly.entity_id
_entity_poly.type
_entity_poly.pdbx_seq_one_letter_code
_entity_poly.pdbx_strand_id
1 'polypeptide(L)'
;MMDKYGQALINNASKLDAVTDACGEITKLATVIVEDNNKAATIALLRKISEVVDNPKHKIEAKKAAQVVNSSLIEFYGYLTIQGICKPTDEADEDTRTLQDLLDELNALVGLEKVKNKVQDLIVYQKVQKMRREKNLHSAKNTLHLAFTGNPGTGKTTVARIVGRIYKRIGLLSKGHFVEVSRTDLIAGYQGQTALKVKKVIEQARGGVLFIDEAYSITENDHSDSYGRECLTELTKALEDYREDLVVIVAGYTEPMNKFFESNPGLKSRFNTFIEFDDYGPHELDKILISMCKNNGYILDEEAKEKIHAYFEQQTVAKDENFANGRLVRNLYDDLVMNHARRVIHTVNPDRAELSTIKAEDFIFTIDENENS
;
A
#
# COMPACT_ATOMS: atom_id res chain seq x y z
N MET A 1 14.12 -7.63 -29.01
CA MET A 1 13.60 -6.77 -30.10
C MET A 1 13.48 -5.38 -29.49
N MET A 2 14.31 -4.41 -29.87
CA MET A 2 14.24 -3.07 -29.27
C MET A 2 12.91 -2.41 -29.63
N ASP A 3 12.21 -1.93 -28.62
CA ASP A 3 10.96 -1.19 -28.76
C ASP A 3 11.16 0.09 -29.59
N LYS A 4 10.17 0.45 -30.41
CA LYS A 4 10.21 1.59 -31.35
C LYS A 4 10.50 2.90 -30.61
N TYR A 5 10.01 3.04 -29.38
CA TYR A 5 10.23 4.21 -28.53
C TYR A 5 11.66 4.26 -27.96
N GLY A 6 12.23 3.11 -27.60
CA GLY A 6 13.63 3.02 -27.15
C GLY A 6 14.63 3.40 -28.25
N GLN A 7 14.38 2.97 -29.48
CA GLN A 7 15.21 3.38 -30.62
C GLN A 7 15.10 4.89 -30.92
N ALA A 8 13.90 5.46 -30.80
CA ALA A 8 13.70 6.90 -30.97
C ALA A 8 14.47 7.70 -29.90
N LEU A 9 14.45 7.26 -28.64
CA LEU A 9 15.17 7.89 -27.54
C LEU A 9 16.68 7.90 -27.80
N ILE A 10 17.28 6.77 -28.18
CA ILE A 10 18.72 6.67 -28.47
C ILE A 10 19.11 7.56 -29.66
N ASN A 11 18.31 7.55 -30.74
CA ASN A 11 18.57 8.37 -31.93
C ASN A 11 18.51 9.87 -31.63
N ASN A 12 17.54 10.30 -30.82
CA ASN A 12 17.41 11.70 -30.42
C ASN A 12 18.51 12.12 -29.43
N ALA A 13 18.91 11.23 -28.53
CA ALA A 13 20.05 11.44 -27.63
C ALA A 13 21.37 11.63 -28.39
N SER A 14 21.60 10.85 -29.45
CA SER A 14 22.77 10.99 -30.33
C SER A 14 22.80 12.33 -31.08
N LYS A 15 21.64 12.82 -31.54
CA LYS A 15 21.54 14.16 -32.12
C LYS A 15 21.83 15.25 -31.10
N LEU A 16 21.37 15.08 -29.85
CA LEU A 16 21.65 16.04 -28.80
C LEU A 16 23.16 16.07 -28.48
N ASP A 17 23.80 14.92 -28.35
CA ASP A 17 25.26 14.82 -28.15
C ASP A 17 26.05 15.56 -29.22
N ALA A 18 25.66 15.41 -30.50
CA ALA A 18 26.35 16.06 -31.61
C ALA A 18 26.23 17.59 -31.59
N VAL A 19 25.12 18.11 -31.08
CA VAL A 19 24.84 19.56 -31.03
C VAL A 19 25.39 20.21 -29.76
N THR A 20 25.56 19.45 -28.68
CA THR A 20 26.12 19.92 -27.40
C THR A 20 27.61 19.60 -27.23
N ASP A 21 28.22 18.87 -28.17
CA ASP A 21 29.61 18.36 -28.10
C ASP A 21 29.85 17.52 -26.84
N ALA A 22 28.85 16.74 -26.44
CA ALA A 22 28.87 15.95 -25.20
C ALA A 22 29.55 14.57 -25.34
N CYS A 23 30.32 14.37 -26.42
CA CYS A 23 31.20 13.19 -26.63
C CYS A 23 30.54 11.81 -26.41
N GLY A 24 29.23 11.68 -26.68
CA GLY A 24 28.50 10.41 -26.57
C GLY A 24 27.94 10.10 -25.18
N GLU A 25 28.09 11.01 -24.20
CA GLU A 25 27.60 10.79 -22.84
C GLU A 25 26.07 10.68 -22.76
N ILE A 26 25.34 11.49 -23.54
CA ILE A 26 23.87 11.51 -23.52
C ILE A 26 23.32 10.24 -24.18
N THR A 27 23.95 9.79 -25.26
CA THR A 27 23.64 8.54 -25.96
C THR A 27 23.87 7.35 -25.03
N LYS A 28 24.98 7.32 -24.29
CA LYS A 28 25.27 6.26 -23.32
C LYS A 28 24.21 6.18 -22.23
N LEU A 29 23.75 7.32 -21.70
CA LEU A 29 22.66 7.37 -20.73
C LEU A 29 21.36 6.82 -21.32
N ALA A 30 21.01 7.20 -22.55
CA ALA A 30 19.83 6.68 -23.25
C ALA A 30 19.91 5.16 -23.48
N THR A 31 21.08 4.62 -23.85
CA THR A 31 21.26 3.18 -24.01
C THR A 31 21.04 2.42 -22.70
N VAL A 32 21.65 2.88 -21.60
CA VAL A 32 21.48 2.26 -20.26
C VAL A 32 20.03 2.34 -19.78
N ILE A 33 19.31 3.42 -20.13
CA ILE A 33 17.87 3.54 -19.84
C ILE A 33 17.06 2.48 -20.58
N VAL A 34 17.32 2.30 -21.88
CA VAL A 34 16.57 1.37 -22.74
C VAL A 34 16.88 -0.10 -22.41
N GLU A 35 18.12 -0.41 -22.01
CA GLU A 35 18.54 -1.77 -21.69
C GLU A 35 18.16 -2.20 -20.26
N ASP A 36 18.37 -1.32 -19.27
CA ASP A 36 18.32 -1.70 -17.86
C ASP A 36 17.21 -1.01 -17.04
N ASN A 37 16.40 -0.15 -17.66
CA ASN A 37 15.40 0.68 -16.96
C ASN A 37 16.00 1.45 -15.75
N ASN A 38 17.22 1.97 -15.93
CA ASN A 38 18.02 2.49 -14.85
C ASN A 38 17.56 3.90 -14.40
N LYS A 39 16.97 3.99 -13.20
CA LYS A 39 16.48 5.24 -12.61
C LYS A 39 17.55 6.33 -12.46
N ALA A 40 18.77 5.96 -12.08
CA ALA A 40 19.86 6.92 -11.91
C ALA A 40 20.31 7.52 -13.25
N ALA A 41 20.34 6.70 -14.31
CA ALA A 41 20.60 7.16 -15.67
C ALA A 41 19.49 8.09 -16.17
N THR A 42 18.21 7.78 -15.87
CA THR A 42 17.06 8.64 -16.20
C THR A 42 17.16 10.02 -15.53
N ILE A 43 17.49 10.08 -14.24
CA ILE A 43 17.69 11.34 -13.51
C ILE A 43 18.86 12.12 -14.10
N ALA A 44 19.99 11.45 -14.39
CA ALA A 44 21.16 12.08 -14.98
C ALA A 44 20.88 12.67 -16.37
N LEU A 45 20.10 11.95 -17.20
CA LEU A 45 19.69 12.42 -18.51
C LEU A 45 18.78 13.64 -18.42
N LEU A 46 17.78 13.62 -17.53
CA LEU A 46 16.88 14.76 -17.29
C LEU A 46 17.63 16.00 -16.78
N ARG A 47 18.61 15.81 -15.90
CA ARG A 47 19.47 16.91 -15.44
C ARG A 47 20.27 17.53 -16.58
N LYS A 48 20.89 16.70 -17.44
CA LYS A 48 21.59 17.19 -18.64
C LYS A 48 20.66 17.92 -19.61
N ILE A 49 19.43 17.46 -19.78
CA ILE A 49 18.42 18.16 -20.61
C ILE A 49 18.11 19.54 -20.01
N SER A 50 17.88 19.64 -18.69
CA SER A 50 17.64 20.92 -18.02
C SER A 50 18.83 21.86 -18.18
N GLU A 51 20.05 21.37 -17.96
CA GLU A 51 21.29 22.15 -18.14
C GLU A 51 21.39 22.76 -19.55
N VAL A 52 21.01 22.01 -20.58
CA VAL A 52 21.04 22.49 -21.98
C VAL A 52 19.94 23.52 -22.26
N VAL A 53 18.74 23.30 -21.72
CA VAL A 53 17.58 24.20 -21.93
C VAL A 53 17.77 25.52 -21.21
N ASP A 54 18.24 25.48 -19.96
CA ASP A 54 18.35 26.64 -19.06
C ASP A 54 19.59 27.49 -19.35
N ASN A 55 20.61 26.93 -19.99
CA ASN A 55 21.83 27.67 -20.29
C ASN A 55 21.61 28.68 -21.44
N PRO A 56 21.84 29.99 -21.22
CA PRO A 56 21.63 31.03 -22.22
C PRO A 56 22.68 31.02 -23.35
N LYS A 57 23.80 30.31 -23.20
CA LYS A 57 24.89 30.24 -24.20
C LYS A 57 24.64 29.20 -25.29
N HIS A 58 23.70 28.27 -25.11
CA HIS A 58 23.42 27.24 -26.11
C HIS A 58 22.56 27.78 -27.26
N LYS A 59 22.90 27.34 -28.48
CA LYS A 59 22.14 27.65 -29.70
C LYS A 59 20.71 27.12 -29.59
N ILE A 60 19.77 27.79 -30.28
CA ILE A 60 18.36 27.40 -30.34
C ILE A 60 18.20 25.93 -30.77
N GLU A 61 19.08 25.44 -31.65
CA GLU A 61 19.11 24.06 -32.12
C GLU A 61 19.38 23.06 -30.99
N ALA A 62 20.30 23.36 -30.06
CA ALA A 62 20.59 22.51 -28.89
C ALA A 62 19.39 22.42 -27.95
N LYS A 63 18.70 23.55 -27.72
CA LYS A 63 17.50 23.61 -26.87
C LYS A 63 16.35 22.81 -27.47
N LYS A 64 16.13 22.91 -28.79
CA LYS A 64 15.14 22.11 -29.50
C LYS A 64 15.48 20.61 -29.45
N ALA A 65 16.74 20.25 -29.65
CA ALA A 65 17.18 18.86 -29.52
C ALA A 65 16.94 18.32 -28.10
N ALA A 66 17.23 19.12 -27.06
CA ALA A 66 17.01 18.74 -25.67
C ALA A 66 15.51 18.53 -25.36
N GLN A 67 14.64 19.39 -25.87
CA GLN A 67 13.18 19.22 -25.77
C GLN A 67 12.70 17.95 -26.45
N VAL A 68 13.21 17.63 -27.64
CA VAL A 68 12.86 16.40 -28.37
C VAL A 68 13.28 15.15 -27.60
N VAL A 69 14.47 15.15 -26.97
CA VAL A 69 14.90 14.04 -26.10
C VAL A 69 13.97 13.89 -24.90
N ASN A 70 13.54 15.00 -24.29
CA ASN A 70 12.58 14.96 -23.18
C ASN A 70 11.23 14.35 -23.60
N SER A 71 10.70 14.77 -24.75
CA SER A 71 9.46 14.19 -25.31
C SER A 71 9.59 12.70 -25.59
N SER A 72 10.70 12.26 -26.21
CA SER A 72 10.95 10.84 -26.45
C SER A 72 11.13 10.03 -25.16
N LEU A 73 11.69 10.63 -24.10
CA LEU A 73 11.80 9.98 -22.80
C LEU A 73 10.41 9.80 -22.17
N ILE A 74 9.53 10.80 -22.26
CA ILE A 74 8.13 10.74 -21.82
C ILE A 74 7.35 9.69 -22.61
N GLU A 75 7.56 9.59 -23.92
CA GLU A 75 6.93 8.54 -24.74
C GLU A 75 7.43 7.14 -24.37
N PHE A 76 8.70 7.01 -24.00
CA PHE A 76 9.29 5.73 -23.60
C PHE A 76 8.77 5.23 -22.25
N TYR A 77 8.70 6.10 -21.24
CA TYR A 77 8.31 5.71 -19.87
C TYR A 77 6.83 5.96 -19.51
N GLY A 78 6.19 6.90 -20.19
CA GLY A 78 4.97 7.55 -19.71
C GLY A 78 5.27 8.65 -18.68
N TYR A 79 4.46 9.71 -18.72
CA TYR A 79 4.64 10.91 -17.87
C TYR A 79 4.60 10.59 -16.37
N LEU A 80 3.65 9.75 -15.92
CA LEU A 80 3.49 9.39 -14.51
C LEU A 80 4.69 8.61 -13.96
N THR A 81 5.28 7.75 -14.78
CA THR A 81 6.47 6.96 -14.43
C THR A 81 7.68 7.87 -14.23
N ILE A 82 7.88 8.83 -15.13
CA ILE A 82 8.97 9.81 -15.00
C ILE A 82 8.79 10.67 -13.75
N GLN A 83 7.58 11.13 -13.47
CA GLN A 83 7.29 11.89 -12.25
C GLN A 83 7.62 11.07 -10.99
N GLY A 84 7.36 9.76 -11.00
CA GLY A 84 7.76 8.85 -9.93
C GLY A 84 9.27 8.65 -9.80
N ILE A 85 10.02 8.69 -10.90
CA ILE A 85 11.49 8.59 -10.91
C ILE A 85 12.15 9.91 -10.47
N CYS A 86 11.53 11.06 -10.78
CA CYS A 86 12.05 12.39 -10.46
C CYS A 86 11.75 12.86 -9.05
N LYS A 87 10.85 12.17 -8.32
CA LYS A 87 10.69 12.42 -6.89
C LYS A 87 11.99 12.01 -6.19
N PRO A 88 12.69 12.93 -5.50
CA PRO A 88 13.89 12.58 -4.76
C PRO A 88 13.55 11.49 -3.75
N THR A 89 14.27 10.38 -3.80
CA THR A 89 14.06 9.19 -2.97
C THR A 89 14.44 9.37 -1.48
N ASP A 90 14.64 10.61 -1.00
CA ASP A 90 15.13 10.90 0.35
C ASP A 90 14.31 11.94 1.13
N GLU A 91 13.17 12.38 0.62
CA GLU A 91 12.14 12.93 1.49
C GLU A 91 11.15 11.79 1.77
N ALA A 92 11.44 11.03 2.83
CA ALA A 92 10.36 10.39 3.56
C ALA A 92 9.32 11.48 3.79
N ASP A 93 8.17 11.33 3.15
CA ASP A 93 6.93 12.07 3.45
C ASP A 93 6.83 12.11 4.97
N GLU A 94 7.34 13.19 5.57
CA GLU A 94 7.55 13.23 7.00
C GLU A 94 6.18 13.53 7.56
N ASP A 95 5.42 12.46 7.75
CA ASP A 95 4.03 12.48 8.13
C ASP A 95 3.83 13.49 9.27
N THR A 96 3.30 14.67 8.95
CA THR A 96 3.23 15.81 9.88
C THR A 96 2.12 15.63 10.91
N ARG A 97 1.26 14.62 10.74
CA ARG A 97 0.17 14.30 11.68
C ARG A 97 0.71 14.01 13.07
N THR A 98 0.07 14.60 14.06
CA THR A 98 0.38 14.38 15.46
C THR A 98 -0.04 12.97 15.90
N LEU A 99 0.42 12.54 17.08
CA LEU A 99 -0.08 11.30 17.68
C LEU A 99 -1.61 11.34 17.85
N GLN A 100 -2.18 12.51 18.18
CA GLN A 100 -3.62 12.64 18.37
C GLN A 100 -4.37 12.44 17.05
N ASP A 101 -3.90 13.05 15.96
CA ASP A 101 -4.53 12.90 14.64
C ASP A 101 -4.56 11.43 14.19
N LEU A 102 -3.49 10.67 14.45
CA LEU A 102 -3.41 9.25 14.11
C LEU A 102 -4.32 8.39 15.00
N LEU A 103 -4.48 8.76 16.27
CA LEU A 103 -5.42 8.10 17.17
C LEU A 103 -6.86 8.39 16.77
N ASP A 104 -7.17 9.61 16.35
CA ASP A 104 -8.48 9.99 15.86
C ASP A 104 -8.78 9.27 14.54
N GLU A 105 -7.80 9.14 13.64
CA GLU A 105 -7.89 8.33 12.42
C GLU A 105 -8.16 6.85 12.74
N LEU A 106 -7.45 6.27 13.71
CA LEU A 106 -7.70 4.90 14.16
C LEU A 106 -9.08 4.73 14.79
N ASN A 107 -9.51 5.70 15.60
CA ASN A 107 -10.81 5.67 16.30
C ASN A 107 -11.99 5.87 15.34
N ALA A 108 -11.77 6.59 14.24
CA ALA A 108 -12.75 6.78 13.17
C ALA A 108 -13.01 5.50 12.36
N LEU A 109 -12.09 4.52 12.39
CA LEU A 109 -12.33 3.21 11.80
C LEU A 109 -13.43 2.49 12.59
N VAL A 110 -14.40 1.95 11.85
CA VAL A 110 -15.54 1.23 12.39
C VAL A 110 -15.06 -0.09 13.02
N GLY A 111 -15.58 -0.41 14.20
CA GLY A 111 -15.19 -1.60 14.97
C GLY A 111 -13.77 -1.52 15.54
N LEU A 112 -13.07 -2.65 15.58
CA LEU A 112 -11.64 -2.76 15.95
C LEU A 112 -11.27 -2.39 17.40
N GLU A 113 -12.20 -2.52 18.35
CA GLU A 113 -11.96 -2.17 19.75
C GLU A 113 -10.74 -2.88 20.37
N LYS A 114 -10.51 -4.16 20.00
CA LYS A 114 -9.31 -4.91 20.41
C LYS A 114 -8.00 -4.21 19.98
N VAL A 115 -7.96 -3.69 18.74
CA VAL A 115 -6.79 -2.95 18.21
C VAL A 115 -6.63 -1.63 18.96
N LYS A 116 -7.71 -0.86 19.10
CA LYS A 116 -7.71 0.47 19.74
C LYS A 116 -7.19 0.37 21.17
N ASN A 117 -7.70 -0.59 21.94
CA ASN A 117 -7.24 -0.85 23.31
C ASN A 117 -5.77 -1.25 23.35
N LYS A 118 -5.32 -2.12 22.45
CA LYS A 118 -3.90 -2.54 22.42
C LYS A 118 -2.95 -1.39 22.10
N VAL A 119 -3.32 -0.53 21.15
CA VAL A 119 -2.55 0.68 20.82
C VAL A 119 -2.47 1.60 22.04
N GLN A 120 -3.58 1.78 22.76
CA GLN A 120 -3.62 2.56 23.99
C GLN A 120 -2.70 1.99 25.08
N ASP A 121 -2.72 0.66 25.29
CA ASP A 121 -1.83 -0.02 26.24
C ASP A 121 -0.36 0.22 25.90
N LEU A 122 0.00 0.16 24.62
CA LEU A 122 1.37 0.41 24.17
C LEU A 122 1.80 1.85 24.41
N ILE A 123 0.91 2.83 24.21
CA ILE A 123 1.18 4.24 24.52
C ILE A 123 1.46 4.40 26.03
N VAL A 124 0.62 3.82 26.88
CA VAL A 124 0.79 3.88 28.34
C VAL A 124 2.10 3.21 28.75
N TYR A 125 2.38 2.02 28.21
CA TYR A 125 3.63 1.30 28.46
C TYR A 125 4.86 2.12 28.05
N GLN A 126 4.86 2.74 26.86
CA GLN A 126 5.99 3.56 26.40
C GLN A 126 6.22 4.79 27.26
N LYS A 127 5.15 5.44 27.73
CA LYS A 127 5.26 6.55 28.70
C LYS A 127 5.98 6.10 29.97
N VAL A 128 5.61 4.94 30.52
CA VAL A 128 6.27 4.39 31.71
C VAL A 128 7.73 4.02 31.44
N GLN A 129 8.05 3.40 30.29
CA GLN A 129 9.44 3.06 29.95
C GLN A 129 10.31 4.31 29.76
N LYS A 130 9.74 5.40 29.24
CA LYS A 130 10.43 6.69 29.17
C LYS A 130 10.76 7.22 30.58
N MET A 131 9.78 7.24 31.49
CA MET A 131 9.99 7.65 32.88
C MET A 131 11.03 6.77 33.61
N ARG A 132 11.06 5.47 33.32
CA ARG A 132 12.08 4.55 33.87
C ARG A 132 13.48 4.89 33.37
N ARG A 133 13.64 5.15 32.07
CA ARG A 133 14.91 5.57 31.45
C ARG A 133 15.42 6.89 32.04
N GLU A 134 14.55 7.87 32.22
CA GLU A 134 14.89 9.16 32.86
C GLU A 134 15.40 9.00 34.30
N LYS A 135 15.00 7.92 34.99
CA LYS A 135 15.48 7.55 36.32
C LYS A 135 16.63 6.54 36.32
N ASN A 136 17.27 6.31 35.17
CA ASN A 136 18.34 5.32 34.99
C ASN A 136 17.96 3.88 35.39
N LEU A 137 16.68 3.53 35.33
CA LEU A 137 16.20 2.18 35.59
C LEU A 137 16.24 1.33 34.32
N HIS A 138 16.48 0.03 34.50
CA HIS A 138 16.42 -0.91 33.39
C HIS A 138 15.00 -0.96 32.79
N SER A 139 14.92 -0.84 31.46
CA SER A 139 13.70 -0.98 30.66
C SER A 139 13.75 -2.33 29.97
N ALA A 140 12.76 -3.18 30.23
CA ALA A 140 12.60 -4.41 29.45
C ALA A 140 12.29 -4.07 27.99
N LYS A 141 12.80 -4.87 27.06
CA LYS A 141 12.50 -4.77 25.63
C LYS A 141 11.40 -5.78 25.32
N ASN A 142 10.26 -5.30 24.83
CA ASN A 142 9.15 -6.15 24.40
C ASN A 142 9.23 -6.40 22.90
N THR A 143 8.82 -7.58 22.45
CA THR A 143 8.53 -7.84 21.04
C THR A 143 7.26 -7.07 20.63
N LEU A 144 7.29 -6.48 19.43
CA LEU A 144 6.22 -5.62 18.91
C LEU A 144 5.54 -6.18 17.66
N HIS A 145 5.92 -7.39 17.25
CA HIS A 145 5.39 -8.04 16.07
C HIS A 145 3.94 -8.48 16.29
N LEU A 146 3.11 -8.30 15.27
CA LEU A 146 1.66 -8.49 15.34
C LEU A 146 1.21 -9.54 14.31
N ALA A 147 0.21 -10.34 14.66
CA ALA A 147 -0.47 -11.22 13.74
C ALA A 147 -1.90 -10.74 13.54
N PHE A 148 -2.28 -10.42 12.31
CA PHE A 148 -3.63 -9.94 11.95
C PHE A 148 -4.39 -11.05 11.23
N THR A 149 -5.44 -11.56 11.84
CA THR A 149 -6.28 -12.61 11.26
C THR A 149 -7.66 -12.06 10.91
N GLY A 150 -8.29 -12.57 9.86
CA GLY A 150 -9.67 -12.26 9.50
C GLY A 150 -9.89 -12.16 8.00
N ASN A 151 -11.15 -12.01 7.60
CA ASN A 151 -11.58 -12.04 6.20
C ASN A 151 -11.09 -10.84 5.36
N PRO A 152 -11.17 -10.90 4.02
CA PRO A 152 -10.80 -9.78 3.17
C PRO A 152 -11.62 -8.54 3.50
N GLY A 153 -11.04 -7.35 3.35
CA GLY A 153 -11.80 -6.11 3.49
C GLY A 153 -12.17 -5.71 4.92
N THR A 154 -11.65 -6.38 5.96
CA THR A 154 -11.84 -6.01 7.37
C THR A 154 -10.89 -4.92 7.87
N GLY A 155 -10.06 -4.34 6.99
CA GLY A 155 -9.21 -3.18 7.31
C GLY A 155 -7.80 -3.48 7.84
N LYS A 156 -7.34 -4.75 7.81
CA LYS A 156 -5.99 -5.17 8.25
C LYS A 156 -4.85 -4.27 7.77
N THR A 157 -4.73 -4.06 6.45
CA THR A 157 -3.66 -3.24 5.84
C THR A 157 -3.77 -1.76 6.24
N THR A 158 -4.99 -1.22 6.32
CA THR A 158 -5.24 0.17 6.75
C THR A 158 -4.78 0.37 8.18
N VAL A 159 -5.18 -0.52 9.09
CA VAL A 159 -4.77 -0.49 10.50
C VAL A 159 -3.26 -0.62 10.64
N ALA A 160 -2.62 -1.55 9.91
CA ALA A 160 -1.18 -1.76 9.97
C ALA A 160 -0.39 -0.48 9.63
N ARG A 161 -0.86 0.27 8.61
CA ARG A 161 -0.26 1.54 8.20
C ARG A 161 -0.38 2.63 9.27
N ILE A 162 -1.55 2.74 9.91
CA ILE A 162 -1.79 3.70 10.99
C ILE A 162 -0.93 3.34 12.22
N VAL A 163 -0.90 2.06 12.60
CA VAL A 163 -0.10 1.56 13.72
C VAL A 163 1.39 1.84 13.53
N GLY A 164 1.94 1.66 12.33
CA GLY A 164 3.35 2.01 12.04
C GLY A 164 3.68 3.47 12.28
N ARG A 165 2.78 4.37 11.85
CA ARG A 165 2.92 5.82 12.09
C ARG A 165 2.81 6.16 13.58
N ILE A 166 1.88 5.53 14.29
CA ILE A 166 1.74 5.69 15.75
C ILE A 166 3.02 5.24 16.45
N TYR A 167 3.59 4.10 16.06
CA TYR A 167 4.81 3.55 16.65
C TYR A 167 6.01 4.50 16.47
N LYS A 168 6.13 5.17 15.32
CA LYS A 168 7.09 6.26 15.15
C LYS A 168 6.86 7.39 16.16
N ARG A 169 5.61 7.87 16.27
CA ARG A 169 5.26 9.00 17.15
C ARG A 169 5.51 8.72 18.63
N ILE A 170 5.42 7.46 19.06
CA ILE A 170 5.74 7.05 20.43
C ILE A 170 7.20 6.62 20.63
N GLY A 171 8.04 6.72 19.59
CA GLY A 171 9.47 6.45 19.66
C GLY A 171 9.85 4.97 19.66
N LEU A 172 8.98 4.11 19.13
CA LEU A 172 9.26 2.68 18.91
C LEU A 172 9.93 2.39 17.57
N LEU A 173 9.77 3.27 16.59
CA LEU A 173 10.31 3.13 15.24
C LEU A 173 10.99 4.44 14.84
N SER A 174 12.13 4.36 14.17
CA SER A 174 12.90 5.53 13.74
C SER A 174 12.23 6.30 12.59
N LYS A 175 11.55 5.62 11.66
CA LYS A 175 10.97 6.21 10.44
C LYS A 175 9.45 6.08 10.33
N GLY A 176 8.87 4.95 10.75
CA GLY A 176 7.43 4.67 10.69
C GLY A 176 6.86 4.41 9.30
N HIS A 177 7.70 4.21 8.27
CA HIS A 177 7.23 3.89 6.92
C HIS A 177 6.68 2.46 6.86
N PHE A 178 5.93 2.18 5.80
CA PHE A 178 5.19 0.94 5.62
C PHE A 178 5.67 0.24 4.35
N VAL A 179 6.11 -1.01 4.48
CA VAL A 179 6.53 -1.87 3.37
C VAL A 179 5.60 -3.06 3.32
N GLU A 180 4.84 -3.19 2.23
CA GLU A 180 3.90 -4.27 1.99
C GLU A 180 4.51 -5.28 1.03
N VAL A 181 4.45 -6.57 1.39
CA VAL A 181 4.98 -7.67 0.60
C VAL A 181 4.05 -8.88 0.64
N SER A 182 4.18 -9.72 -0.38
CA SER A 182 3.51 -11.02 -0.49
C SER A 182 4.53 -12.15 -0.66
N ARG A 183 4.06 -13.40 -0.81
CA ARG A 183 4.93 -14.55 -1.13
C ARG A 183 5.85 -14.29 -2.32
N THR A 184 5.34 -13.66 -3.39
CA THR A 184 6.11 -13.45 -4.62
C THR A 184 7.26 -12.49 -4.42
N ASP A 185 7.16 -11.58 -3.45
CA ASP A 185 8.21 -10.61 -3.10
C ASP A 185 9.29 -11.22 -2.20
N LEU A 186 8.96 -12.27 -1.46
CA LEU A 186 9.87 -12.92 -0.51
C LEU A 186 10.59 -14.12 -1.11
N ILE A 187 9.90 -14.92 -1.93
CA ILE A 187 10.44 -16.16 -2.50
C ILE A 187 11.03 -15.90 -3.90
N ALA A 188 12.22 -16.46 -4.14
CA ALA A 188 12.86 -16.46 -5.45
C ALA A 188 12.61 -17.77 -6.21
N GLY A 189 12.79 -17.75 -7.54
CA GLY A 189 12.63 -18.94 -8.39
C GLY A 189 13.81 -19.93 -8.32
N TYR A 190 14.91 -19.56 -7.66
CA TYR A 190 16.14 -20.35 -7.60
C TYR A 190 16.65 -20.48 -6.15
N GLN A 191 17.23 -21.64 -5.84
CA GLN A 191 17.78 -21.94 -4.52
C GLN A 191 18.88 -20.96 -4.10
N GLY A 192 18.84 -20.52 -2.83
CA GLY A 192 19.83 -19.61 -2.24
C GLY A 192 19.61 -18.13 -2.56
N GLN A 193 18.66 -17.78 -3.44
CA GLN A 193 18.30 -16.38 -3.72
C GLN A 193 17.20 -15.86 -2.78
N THR A 194 16.42 -16.75 -2.17
CA THR A 194 15.32 -16.38 -1.25
C THR A 194 15.86 -15.65 -0.02
N ALA A 195 16.93 -16.15 0.61
CA ALA A 195 17.54 -15.45 1.74
C ALA A 195 17.99 -14.02 1.41
N LEU A 196 18.57 -13.80 0.24
CA LEU A 196 19.00 -12.47 -0.22
C LEU A 196 17.80 -11.53 -0.44
N LYS A 197 16.71 -12.06 -1.00
CA LYS A 197 15.49 -11.30 -1.27
C LYS A 197 14.81 -10.87 0.03
N VAL A 198 14.69 -11.80 0.98
CA VAL A 198 14.15 -11.55 2.33
C VAL A 198 14.98 -10.49 3.05
N LYS A 199 16.32 -10.60 3.04
CA LYS A 199 17.20 -9.58 3.63
C LYS A 199 17.00 -8.20 3.02
N LYS A 200 16.88 -8.12 1.69
CA LYS A 200 16.65 -6.85 1.00
C LYS A 200 15.33 -6.20 1.44
N VAL A 201 14.26 -6.99 1.55
CA VAL A 201 12.95 -6.51 2.02
C VAL A 201 13.03 -6.07 3.49
N ILE A 202 13.70 -6.83 4.35
CA ILE A 202 13.90 -6.46 5.75
C ILE A 202 14.65 -5.13 5.86
N GLU A 203 15.77 -4.97 5.16
CA GLU A 203 16.54 -3.72 5.17
C GLU A 203 15.70 -2.52 4.67
N GLN A 204 14.84 -2.73 3.67
CA GLN A 204 13.89 -1.72 3.23
C GLN A 204 12.86 -1.35 4.31
N ALA A 205 12.44 -2.31 5.13
CA ALA A 205 11.46 -2.10 6.20
C ALA A 205 12.06 -1.60 7.52
N ARG A 206 13.39 -1.63 7.69
CA ARG A 206 14.06 -1.16 8.92
C ARG A 206 13.77 0.31 9.19
N GLY A 207 13.40 0.59 10.43
CA GLY A 207 12.85 1.85 10.89
C GLY A 207 11.33 1.94 10.78
N GLY A 208 10.66 0.91 10.25
CA GLY A 208 9.25 0.93 9.89
C GLY A 208 8.54 -0.39 10.16
N VAL A 209 7.47 -0.61 9.40
CA VAL A 209 6.64 -1.80 9.44
C VAL A 209 6.82 -2.61 8.16
N LEU A 210 7.17 -3.90 8.33
CA LEU A 210 7.06 -4.92 7.29
C LEU A 210 5.72 -5.62 7.42
N PHE A 211 4.82 -5.44 6.45
CA PHE A 211 3.54 -6.12 6.38
C PHE A 211 3.60 -7.24 5.35
N ILE A 212 3.35 -8.48 5.79
CA ILE A 212 3.35 -9.68 4.94
C ILE A 212 1.90 -10.14 4.80
N ASP A 213 1.31 -9.89 3.63
CA ASP A 213 -0.05 -10.34 3.33
C ASP A 213 -0.08 -11.83 2.96
N GLU A 214 -1.16 -12.50 3.34
CA GLU A 214 -1.37 -13.95 3.20
C GLU A 214 -0.12 -14.77 3.58
N ALA A 215 0.45 -14.49 4.76
CA ALA A 215 1.76 -15.03 5.17
C ALA A 215 1.81 -16.57 5.20
N TYR A 216 0.67 -17.23 5.45
CA TYR A 216 0.53 -18.69 5.40
C TYR A 216 0.92 -19.27 4.05
N SER A 217 0.72 -18.50 2.96
CA SER A 217 1.06 -18.92 1.61
C SER A 217 2.55 -19.21 1.44
N ILE A 218 3.45 -18.68 2.29
CA ILE A 218 4.90 -18.96 2.28
C ILE A 218 5.19 -20.46 2.39
N THR A 219 4.35 -21.21 3.11
CA THR A 219 4.53 -22.65 3.38
C THR A 219 3.52 -23.57 2.71
N GLU A 220 2.53 -23.06 1.95
CA GLU A 220 1.44 -23.89 1.40
C GLU A 220 1.82 -24.88 0.29
N ASN A 221 2.97 -24.71 -0.37
CA ASN A 221 3.35 -25.57 -1.50
C ASN A 221 4.27 -26.73 -1.06
N ASP A 222 3.68 -27.92 -0.90
CA ASP A 222 4.34 -29.20 -0.51
C ASP A 222 5.52 -29.62 -1.41
N HIS A 223 5.59 -29.13 -2.65
CA HIS A 223 6.70 -29.41 -3.57
C HIS A 223 7.88 -28.42 -3.46
N SER A 224 7.77 -27.36 -2.63
CA SER A 224 8.72 -26.23 -2.54
C SER A 224 9.25 -25.97 -1.12
N ASP A 225 9.34 -27.04 -0.34
CA ASP A 225 9.60 -27.03 1.10
C ASP A 225 10.91 -26.31 1.48
N SER A 226 11.92 -26.27 0.59
CA SER A 226 13.20 -25.62 0.87
C SER A 226 13.12 -24.08 0.86
N TYR A 227 12.40 -23.47 -0.08
CA TYR A 227 12.39 -22.01 -0.24
C TYR A 227 11.54 -21.32 0.83
N GLY A 228 10.37 -21.88 1.15
CA GLY A 228 9.51 -21.38 2.23
C GLY A 228 10.23 -21.44 3.57
N ARG A 229 10.89 -22.57 3.89
CA ARG A 229 11.68 -22.72 5.12
C ARG A 229 12.88 -21.79 5.18
N GLU A 230 13.57 -21.57 4.06
CA GLU A 230 14.66 -20.58 3.96
C GLU A 230 14.14 -19.17 4.29
N CYS A 231 13.00 -18.79 3.71
CA CYS A 231 12.34 -17.52 3.99
C CYS A 231 11.98 -17.37 5.47
N LEU A 232 11.35 -18.38 6.07
CA LEU A 232 10.96 -18.33 7.47
C LEU A 232 12.16 -18.31 8.42
N THR A 233 13.24 -18.99 8.08
CA THR A 233 14.48 -18.99 8.88
C THR A 233 15.08 -17.59 8.93
N GLU A 234 15.21 -16.93 7.78
CA GLU A 234 15.75 -15.56 7.71
C GLU A 234 14.81 -14.53 8.34
N LEU A 235 13.49 -14.69 8.17
CA LEU A 235 12.51 -13.84 8.85
C LEU A 235 12.61 -13.99 10.37
N THR A 236 12.63 -15.23 10.87
CA THR A 236 12.74 -15.54 12.31
C THR A 236 14.00 -14.94 12.92
N LYS A 237 15.12 -14.94 12.20
CA LYS A 237 16.36 -14.29 12.63
C LYS A 237 16.20 -12.76 12.71
N ALA A 238 15.59 -12.16 11.69
CA ALA A 238 15.38 -10.71 11.64
C ALA A 238 14.45 -10.18 12.73
N LEU A 239 13.45 -10.98 13.14
CA LEU A 239 12.56 -10.67 14.27
C LEU A 239 13.33 -10.53 15.60
N GLU A 240 14.51 -11.13 15.73
CA GLU A 240 15.35 -10.99 16.93
C GLU A 240 16.38 -9.89 16.77
N ASP A 241 17.12 -9.92 15.64
CA ASP A 241 18.25 -9.04 15.40
C ASP A 241 17.81 -7.57 15.28
N TYR A 242 16.60 -7.32 14.77
CA TYR A 242 16.09 -5.97 14.48
C TYR A 242 14.86 -5.55 15.28
N ARG A 243 14.50 -6.29 16.35
CA ARG A 243 13.30 -6.03 17.17
C ARG A 243 13.17 -4.62 17.77
N GLU A 244 14.27 -3.85 17.79
CA GLU A 244 14.31 -2.50 18.34
C GLU A 244 13.89 -1.42 17.35
N ASP A 245 13.93 -1.72 16.04
CA ASP A 245 13.64 -0.75 14.99
C ASP A 245 12.98 -1.40 13.78
N LEU A 246 12.31 -2.53 13.97
CA LEU A 246 11.54 -3.22 12.94
C LEU A 246 10.31 -3.84 13.59
N VAL A 247 9.14 -3.50 13.07
CA VAL A 247 7.90 -4.19 13.39
C VAL A 247 7.49 -5.03 12.19
N VAL A 248 7.11 -6.27 12.45
CA VAL A 248 6.62 -7.20 11.43
C VAL A 248 5.18 -7.51 11.75
N ILE A 249 4.32 -7.34 10.76
CA ILE A 249 2.91 -7.66 10.84
C ILE A 249 2.63 -8.72 9.80
N VAL A 250 2.24 -9.91 10.22
CA VAL A 250 1.77 -10.96 9.31
C VAL A 250 0.26 -10.94 9.26
N ALA A 251 -0.31 -11.07 8.07
CA ALA A 251 -1.76 -11.03 7.86
C ALA A 251 -2.25 -12.24 7.07
N GLY A 252 -3.51 -12.61 7.27
CA GLY A 252 -4.17 -13.67 6.51
C GLY A 252 -5.53 -14.08 7.08
N TYR A 253 -6.14 -15.10 6.48
CA TYR A 253 -7.35 -15.74 7.01
C TYR A 253 -7.06 -16.50 8.30
N THR A 254 -8.04 -16.53 9.21
CA THR A 254 -7.87 -17.05 10.57
C THR A 254 -7.40 -18.51 10.58
N GLU A 255 -8.09 -19.39 9.86
CA GLU A 255 -7.76 -20.83 9.83
C GLU A 255 -6.39 -21.13 9.20
N PRO A 256 -6.05 -20.64 7.99
CA PRO A 256 -4.71 -20.78 7.42
C PRO A 256 -3.60 -20.20 8.31
N MET A 257 -3.82 -19.05 8.95
CA MET A 257 -2.83 -18.46 9.87
C MET A 257 -2.61 -19.30 11.12
N ASN A 258 -3.67 -19.90 11.68
CA ASN A 258 -3.54 -20.81 12.82
C ASN A 258 -2.63 -22.00 12.46
N LYS A 259 -2.88 -22.66 11.33
CA LYS A 259 -2.05 -23.76 10.81
C LYS A 259 -0.61 -23.32 10.55
N PHE A 260 -0.43 -22.15 9.95
CA PHE A 260 0.88 -21.56 9.70
C PHE A 260 1.70 -21.40 10.98
N PHE A 261 1.10 -20.89 12.06
CA PHE A 261 1.80 -20.74 13.34
C PHE A 261 2.04 -22.06 14.07
N GLU A 262 1.12 -23.02 13.96
CA GLU A 262 1.30 -24.37 14.54
C GLU A 262 2.46 -25.12 13.90
N SER A 263 2.61 -25.01 12.59
CA SER A 263 3.73 -25.61 11.85
C SER A 263 5.07 -24.90 12.08
N ASN A 264 5.04 -23.67 12.58
CA ASN A 264 6.23 -22.82 12.75
C ASN A 264 6.35 -22.28 14.18
N PRO A 265 6.58 -23.13 15.19
CA PRO A 265 6.61 -22.73 16.60
C PRO A 265 7.71 -21.70 16.92
N GLY A 266 8.85 -21.77 16.22
CA GLY A 266 9.92 -20.79 16.33
C GLY A 266 9.46 -19.38 15.97
N LEU A 267 8.68 -19.25 14.89
CA LEU A 267 8.06 -17.99 14.47
C LEU A 267 6.99 -17.56 15.47
N LYS A 268 6.08 -18.47 15.85
CA LYS A 268 4.98 -18.19 16.80
C LYS A 268 5.48 -17.57 18.10
N SER A 269 6.62 -18.03 18.64
CA SER A 269 7.19 -17.50 19.88
C SER A 269 7.59 -16.02 19.84
N ARG A 270 7.79 -15.43 18.65
CA ARG A 270 8.16 -14.03 18.45
C ARG A 270 6.96 -13.09 18.30
N PHE A 271 5.80 -13.65 17.98
CA PHE A 271 4.53 -12.94 17.91
C PHE A 271 3.80 -13.09 19.25
N ASN A 272 3.70 -11.99 20.00
CA ASN A 272 3.04 -11.99 21.31
C ASN A 272 1.62 -11.42 21.26
N THR A 273 1.19 -10.90 20.11
CA THR A 273 -0.08 -10.20 19.95
C THR A 273 -0.76 -10.69 18.68
N PHE A 274 -1.88 -11.37 18.87
CA PHE A 274 -2.78 -11.83 17.83
C PHE A 274 -4.02 -10.94 17.86
N ILE A 275 -4.35 -10.35 16.72
CA ILE A 275 -5.50 -9.48 16.55
C ILE A 275 -6.39 -10.11 15.49
N GLU A 276 -7.58 -10.49 15.93
CA GLU A 276 -8.64 -10.95 15.05
C GLU A 276 -9.50 -9.77 14.61
N PHE A 277 -9.74 -9.70 13.31
CA PHE A 277 -10.55 -8.72 12.63
C PHE A 277 -11.86 -9.39 12.22
N ASP A 278 -12.87 -9.16 13.04
CA ASP A 278 -14.22 -9.70 12.86
C ASP A 278 -14.89 -9.08 11.60
N ASP A 279 -15.82 -9.84 11.00
CA ASP A 279 -16.62 -9.33 9.89
C ASP A 279 -17.54 -8.19 10.35
N TYR A 280 -17.74 -7.21 9.47
CA TYR A 280 -18.65 -6.11 9.73
C TYR A 280 -20.12 -6.56 9.76
N GLY A 281 -20.90 -5.93 10.63
CA GLY A 281 -22.37 -6.00 10.60
C GLY A 281 -22.97 -5.05 9.55
N PRO A 282 -24.28 -5.16 9.24
CA PRO A 282 -24.95 -4.31 8.25
C PRO A 282 -24.78 -2.82 8.50
N HIS A 283 -25.02 -2.37 9.73
CA HIS A 283 -24.83 -0.97 10.13
C HIS A 283 -23.39 -0.47 10.04
N GLU A 284 -22.41 -1.36 10.13
CA GLU A 284 -21.01 -1.00 9.96
C GLU A 284 -20.67 -0.86 8.48
N LEU A 285 -21.20 -1.74 7.61
CA LEU A 285 -21.10 -1.63 6.16
C LEU A 285 -21.75 -0.33 5.65
N ASP A 286 -22.91 0.06 6.20
CA ASP A 286 -23.55 1.35 5.90
C ASP A 286 -22.62 2.53 6.19
N LYS A 287 -22.01 2.54 7.38
CA LYS A 287 -21.08 3.61 7.79
C LYS A 287 -19.88 3.68 6.86
N ILE A 288 -19.36 2.54 6.43
CA ILE A 288 -18.24 2.47 5.47
C ILE A 288 -18.68 3.07 4.13
N LEU A 289 -19.84 2.69 3.61
CA LEU A 289 -20.36 3.22 2.34
C LEU A 289 -20.59 4.73 2.40
N ILE A 290 -21.26 5.21 3.45
CA ILE A 290 -21.53 6.63 3.66
C ILE A 290 -20.21 7.43 3.75
N SER A 291 -19.19 6.88 4.42
CA SER A 291 -17.86 7.49 4.48
C SER A 291 -17.21 7.57 3.10
N MET A 292 -17.28 6.50 2.29
CA MET A 292 -16.79 6.51 0.90
C MET A 292 -17.51 7.54 0.04
N CYS A 293 -18.84 7.61 0.11
CA CYS A 293 -19.63 8.61 -0.60
C CYS A 293 -19.20 10.03 -0.20
N LYS A 294 -19.14 10.32 1.10
CA LYS A 294 -18.78 11.65 1.63
C LYS A 294 -17.38 12.08 1.18
N ASN A 295 -16.40 11.18 1.23
CA ASN A 295 -15.03 11.48 0.83
C ASN A 295 -14.89 11.80 -0.67
N ASN A 296 -15.80 11.27 -1.48
CA ASN A 296 -15.84 11.49 -2.93
C ASN A 296 -16.90 12.53 -3.36
N GLY A 297 -17.52 13.24 -2.41
CA GLY A 297 -18.50 14.30 -2.70
C GLY A 297 -19.89 13.80 -3.10
N TYR A 298 -20.20 12.53 -2.85
CA TYR A 298 -21.52 11.94 -3.06
C TYR A 298 -22.35 11.88 -1.78
N ILE A 299 -23.66 11.89 -1.94
CA ILE A 299 -24.67 11.70 -0.89
C ILE A 299 -25.67 10.65 -1.38
N LEU A 300 -26.10 9.76 -0.50
CA LEU A 300 -27.20 8.82 -0.75
C LEU A 300 -28.52 9.48 -0.32
N ASP A 301 -29.56 9.39 -1.15
CA ASP A 301 -30.91 9.70 -0.69
C ASP A 301 -31.43 8.65 0.31
N GLU A 302 -32.50 8.96 1.04
CA GLU A 302 -33.00 8.08 2.10
C GLU A 302 -33.52 6.75 1.54
N GLU A 303 -34.16 6.74 0.37
CA GLU A 303 -34.65 5.50 -0.25
C GLU A 303 -33.50 4.58 -0.69
N ALA A 304 -32.39 5.12 -1.23
CA ALA A 304 -31.21 4.34 -1.53
C ALA A 304 -30.60 3.73 -0.28
N LYS A 305 -30.51 4.51 0.82
CA LYS A 305 -29.98 4.00 2.09
C LYS A 305 -30.80 2.81 2.59
N GLU A 306 -32.12 2.89 2.55
CA GLU A 306 -32.99 1.79 3.00
C GLU A 306 -32.80 0.53 2.14
N LYS A 307 -32.78 0.64 0.81
CA LYS A 307 -32.57 -0.51 -0.09
C LYS A 307 -31.18 -1.14 0.08
N ILE A 308 -30.15 -0.31 0.21
CA ILE A 308 -28.78 -0.77 0.40
C ILE A 308 -28.61 -1.42 1.78
N HIS A 309 -29.25 -0.89 2.81
CA HIS A 309 -29.23 -1.50 4.14
C HIS A 309 -29.83 -2.91 4.12
N ALA A 310 -31.01 -3.08 3.51
CA ALA A 310 -31.65 -4.38 3.34
C ALA A 310 -30.75 -5.35 2.55
N TYR A 311 -30.07 -4.86 1.50
CA TYR A 311 -29.08 -5.66 0.78
C TYR A 311 -27.92 -6.10 1.69
N PHE A 312 -27.35 -5.21 2.50
CA PHE A 312 -26.30 -5.59 3.44
C PHE A 312 -26.80 -6.58 4.50
N GLU A 313 -28.03 -6.45 5.01
CA GLU A 313 -28.62 -7.45 5.89
C GLU A 313 -28.61 -8.84 5.24
N GLN A 314 -29.11 -8.95 4.00
CA GLN A 314 -29.11 -10.22 3.27
C GLN A 314 -27.69 -10.79 3.07
N GLN A 315 -26.76 -9.96 2.61
CA GLN A 315 -25.37 -10.38 2.39
C GLN A 315 -24.69 -10.82 3.69
N THR A 316 -25.05 -10.20 4.83
CA THR A 316 -24.50 -10.58 6.14
C THR A 316 -25.12 -11.85 6.73
N VAL A 317 -26.34 -12.21 6.32
CA VAL A 317 -26.99 -13.47 6.70
C VAL A 317 -26.46 -14.61 5.83
N ALA A 318 -26.27 -14.36 4.53
CA ALA A 318 -25.73 -15.31 3.56
C ALA A 318 -24.19 -15.38 3.56
N LYS A 319 -23.52 -14.96 4.64
CA LYS A 319 -22.05 -14.94 4.72
C LYS A 319 -21.48 -16.31 4.41
N ASP A 320 -20.64 -16.36 3.39
CA ASP A 320 -19.73 -17.46 3.19
C ASP A 320 -18.51 -17.32 4.11
N GLU A 321 -17.67 -18.35 4.15
CA GLU A 321 -16.47 -18.39 4.98
C GLU A 321 -15.49 -17.25 4.66
N ASN A 322 -15.57 -16.66 3.45
CA ASN A 322 -14.64 -15.65 2.94
C ASN A 322 -15.32 -14.31 2.62
N PHE A 323 -16.29 -13.90 3.44
CA PHE A 323 -17.07 -12.68 3.21
C PHE A 323 -16.19 -11.45 2.95
N ALA A 324 -16.49 -10.70 1.89
CA ALA A 324 -15.57 -9.69 1.34
C ALA A 324 -15.59 -8.33 2.07
N ASN A 325 -16.49 -8.12 3.04
CA ASN A 325 -16.57 -6.93 3.91
C ASN A 325 -16.40 -5.60 3.16
N GLY A 326 -15.39 -4.78 3.48
CA GLY A 326 -15.15 -3.50 2.82
C GLY A 326 -14.86 -3.60 1.32
N ARG A 327 -14.48 -4.78 0.79
CA ARG A 327 -14.40 -5.00 -0.66
C ARG A 327 -15.80 -5.09 -1.28
N LEU A 328 -16.76 -5.73 -0.61
CA LEU A 328 -18.17 -5.72 -1.03
C LEU A 328 -18.68 -4.28 -1.11
N VAL A 329 -18.44 -3.48 -0.07
CA VAL A 329 -18.86 -2.07 -0.03
C VAL A 329 -18.21 -1.24 -1.14
N ARG A 330 -16.92 -1.45 -1.42
CA ARG A 330 -16.21 -0.77 -2.51
C ARG A 330 -16.82 -1.11 -3.87
N ASN A 331 -17.03 -2.40 -4.15
CA ASN A 331 -17.62 -2.83 -5.41
C ASN A 331 -19.02 -2.22 -5.59
N LEU A 332 -19.84 -2.26 -4.54
CA LEU A 332 -21.15 -1.61 -4.55
C LEU A 332 -21.06 -0.10 -4.80
N TYR A 333 -20.12 0.60 -4.15
CA TYR A 333 -19.89 2.02 -4.39
C TYR A 333 -19.54 2.32 -5.85
N ASP A 334 -18.63 1.55 -6.44
CA ASP A 334 -18.21 1.71 -7.83
C ASP A 334 -19.40 1.50 -8.80
N ASP A 335 -20.24 0.50 -8.52
CA ASP A 335 -21.46 0.23 -9.29
C ASP A 335 -22.50 1.36 -9.17
N LEU A 336 -22.72 1.87 -7.95
CA LEU A 336 -23.62 3.00 -7.70
C LEU A 336 -23.16 4.26 -8.44
N VAL A 337 -21.87 4.57 -8.43
CA VAL A 337 -21.31 5.74 -9.16
C VAL A 337 -21.47 5.55 -10.66
N MET A 338 -21.24 4.35 -11.19
CA MET A 338 -21.43 4.06 -12.61
C MET A 338 -22.90 4.22 -13.04
N ASN A 339 -23.84 3.73 -12.22
CA ASN A 339 -25.27 3.85 -12.51
C ASN A 339 -25.78 5.28 -12.37
N HIS A 340 -25.30 6.02 -11.35
CA HIS A 340 -25.51 7.46 -11.21
C HIS A 340 -25.07 8.21 -12.48
N ALA A 341 -23.87 7.92 -13.00
CA ALA A 341 -23.39 8.55 -14.23
C ALA A 341 -24.27 8.24 -15.45
N ARG A 342 -24.73 6.98 -15.59
CA ARG A 342 -25.66 6.56 -16.66
C ARG A 342 -27.00 7.28 -16.57
N ARG A 343 -27.47 7.59 -15.37
CA ARG A 343 -28.70 8.34 -15.17
C ARG A 343 -28.51 9.82 -15.48
N VAL A 344 -27.50 10.46 -14.87
CA VAL A 344 -27.32 11.92 -14.93
C VAL A 344 -27.01 12.42 -16.33
N ILE A 345 -26.38 11.61 -17.19
CA ILE A 345 -26.11 12.02 -18.58
C ILE A 345 -27.38 12.30 -19.39
N HIS A 346 -28.53 11.77 -18.97
CA HIS A 346 -29.82 12.03 -19.60
C HIS A 346 -30.54 13.27 -19.05
N THR A 347 -29.99 13.91 -18.01
CA THR A 347 -30.52 15.16 -17.44
C THR A 347 -29.99 16.37 -18.19
N VAL A 348 -30.88 17.28 -18.58
CA VAL A 348 -30.50 18.53 -19.27
C VAL A 348 -30.00 19.54 -18.25
N ASN A 349 -28.72 19.94 -18.35
CA ASN A 349 -28.04 20.88 -17.44
C ASN A 349 -28.14 20.47 -15.96
N PRO A 350 -27.49 19.35 -15.57
CA PRO A 350 -27.62 18.84 -14.21
C PRO A 350 -27.03 19.83 -13.19
N ASP A 351 -27.77 20.04 -12.10
CA ASP A 351 -27.31 20.90 -11.02
C ASP A 351 -26.35 20.16 -10.07
N ARG A 352 -25.83 20.88 -9.06
CA ARG A 352 -24.89 20.29 -8.10
C ARG A 352 -25.51 19.10 -7.34
N ALA A 353 -26.79 19.19 -6.98
CA ALA A 353 -27.46 18.15 -6.22
C ALA A 353 -27.65 16.89 -7.08
N GLU A 354 -27.97 17.05 -8.36
CA GLU A 354 -28.07 15.93 -9.31
C GLU A 354 -26.72 15.28 -9.57
N LEU A 355 -25.65 16.06 -9.65
CA LEU A 355 -24.28 15.56 -9.82
C LEU A 355 -23.72 14.86 -8.57
N SER A 356 -24.29 15.09 -7.38
CA SER A 356 -23.81 14.51 -6.12
C SER A 356 -24.73 13.47 -5.48
N THR A 357 -26.00 13.38 -5.88
CA THR A 357 -26.99 12.54 -5.17
C THR A 357 -27.23 11.22 -5.91
N ILE A 358 -26.78 10.13 -5.30
CA ILE A 358 -27.09 8.77 -5.70
C ILE A 358 -28.50 8.44 -5.18
N LYS A 359 -29.38 7.99 -6.08
CA LYS A 359 -30.77 7.68 -5.77
C LYS A 359 -31.02 6.17 -5.78
N ALA A 360 -32.18 5.77 -5.26
CA ALA A 360 -32.58 4.36 -5.19
C ALA A 360 -32.60 3.64 -6.56
N GLU A 361 -32.84 4.36 -7.66
CA GLU A 361 -32.80 3.84 -9.03
C GLU A 361 -31.38 3.51 -9.53
N ASP A 362 -30.35 4.06 -8.89
CA ASP A 362 -28.95 3.75 -9.21
C ASP A 362 -28.51 2.41 -8.59
N PHE A 363 -29.30 1.85 -7.67
CA PHE A 363 -29.09 0.54 -7.05
C PHE A 363 -29.86 -0.55 -7.81
N ILE A 364 -29.14 -1.37 -8.60
CA ILE A 364 -29.73 -2.32 -9.55
C ILE A 364 -29.68 -3.78 -9.03
N PHE A 365 -29.22 -4.00 -7.80
CA PHE A 365 -29.19 -5.35 -7.22
C PHE A 365 -30.59 -5.75 -6.75
N THR A 366 -31.07 -6.88 -7.28
CA THR A 366 -32.29 -7.51 -6.78
C THR A 366 -32.03 -8.17 -5.44
N ILE A 367 -32.85 -7.80 -4.46
CA ILE A 367 -33.06 -8.53 -3.22
C ILE A 367 -33.71 -9.86 -3.62
N ASP A 368 -33.00 -10.98 -3.47
CA ASP A 368 -33.61 -12.30 -3.68
C ASP A 368 -34.64 -12.51 -2.55
N GLU A 369 -35.92 -12.29 -2.86
CA GLU A 369 -37.04 -12.50 -1.91
C GLU A 369 -37.44 -13.98 -1.75
N ASN A 370 -36.69 -14.93 -2.34
CA ASN A 370 -37.12 -16.33 -2.45
C ASN A 370 -36.15 -17.35 -1.84
N GLU A 371 -36.08 -17.41 -0.51
CA GLU A 371 -35.80 -18.66 0.22
C GLU A 371 -36.58 -18.68 1.56
N ASN A 372 -37.90 -18.67 1.49
CA ASN A 372 -38.78 -19.19 2.53
C ASN A 372 -40.17 -19.47 1.92
N SER A 373 -40.32 -20.67 1.35
CA SER A 373 -41.62 -21.27 1.03
C SER A 373 -41.59 -22.75 1.39
#